data_AF-A0A4S8LCV8-F1
#
_entry.id   AF-A0A4S8LCV8-F1
#
_cell.length_a   1.000
_cell.length_b   1.000
_cell.length_c   1.000
_cell.angle_alpha   90.00
_cell.angle_beta   90.00
_cell.angle_gamma   90.00
#
_symmetry.space_group_name_H-M   'P 1'
#
loop_
_entity.id
_entity.type
_entity.pdbx_description
1 polymer ?
#
loop_
_entity_poly.entity_id
_entity_poly.type
_entity_poly.pdbx_seq_one_letter_code
_entity_poly.pdbx_strand_id
1 'polypeptide(L)'
;MVDQHGTKQQKKQEAVKTRENAFQRTIRDRNSGSTYHTAAQRQGLPGSSVWHRQHGRKSRAEAHEHRKKLSSIEEKELRDGLKELDDWGIHLSHAIIVGRANDVLQEREPVCLA
;
A
#
# COMPACT_ATOMS: atom_id res chain seq x y z
N MET A 1 15.82 -6.88 -27.37
CA MET A 1 14.86 -7.16 -26.30
C MET A 1 15.02 -6.05 -25.28
N VAL A 2 14.02 -5.18 -25.13
CA VAL A 2 14.10 -4.06 -24.18
C VAL A 2 13.70 -4.61 -22.82
N ASP A 3 14.65 -4.72 -21.91
CA ASP A 3 14.37 -5.05 -20.51
C ASP A 3 13.44 -3.98 -19.93
N GLN A 4 12.14 -4.27 -19.86
CA GLN A 4 11.17 -3.43 -19.18
C GLN A 4 11.36 -3.60 -17.66
N HIS A 5 12.44 -3.04 -17.14
CA HIS A 5 12.67 -2.98 -15.71
C HIS A 5 11.83 -1.85 -15.13
N GLY A 6 10.64 -2.19 -14.65
CA GLY A 6 9.84 -1.27 -13.85
C GLY A 6 10.64 -0.70 -12.68
N THR A 7 10.30 0.52 -12.26
CA THR A 7 10.96 1.20 -11.14
C THR A 7 10.85 0.37 -9.86
N LYS A 8 11.72 0.61 -8.87
CA LYS A 8 11.69 -0.10 -7.57
C LYS A 8 10.30 -0.04 -6.91
N GLN A 9 9.59 1.07 -7.08
CA GLN A 9 8.24 1.25 -6.57
C GLN A 9 7.21 0.40 -7.33
N GLN A 10 7.31 0.33 -8.66
CA GLN A 10 6.45 -0.54 -9.48
C GLN A 10 6.65 -2.01 -9.11
N LYS A 11 7.90 -2.48 -8.97
CA LYS A 11 8.21 -3.85 -8.53
C LYS A 11 7.66 -4.14 -7.12
N LYS A 12 7.71 -3.17 -6.20
CA LYS A 12 7.12 -3.30 -4.86
C LYS A 12 5.59 -3.42 -4.91
N GLN A 13 4.93 -2.58 -5.71
CA GLN A 13 3.48 -2.64 -5.91
C GLN A 13 3.06 -3.97 -6.53
N GLU A 14 3.80 -4.44 -7.53
CA GLU A 14 3.58 -5.73 -8.17
C GLU A 14 3.74 -6.89 -7.19
N ALA A 15 4.79 -6.88 -6.35
CA ALA A 15 4.99 -7.89 -5.31
C ALA A 15 3.83 -7.92 -4.29
N VAL A 16 3.32 -6.75 -3.88
CA VAL A 16 2.16 -6.66 -2.98
C VAL A 16 0.91 -7.23 -3.66
N LYS A 17 0.64 -6.86 -4.91
CA LYS A 17 -0.50 -7.35 -5.69
C LYS A 17 -0.42 -8.86 -5.92
N THR A 18 0.74 -9.37 -6.29
CA THR A 18 0.99 -10.80 -6.49
C THR A 18 0.76 -11.58 -5.20
N ARG A 19 1.24 -11.08 -4.06
CA ARG A 19 1.01 -11.70 -2.76
C ARG A 19 -0.47 -11.71 -2.39
N GLU A 20 -1.19 -10.61 -2.61
CA GLU A 20 -2.64 -10.54 -2.35
C GLU A 20 -3.41 -11.53 -3.22
N ASN A 21 -3.10 -11.60 -4.51
CA ASN A 21 -3.69 -12.56 -5.43
C ASN A 21 -3.45 -14.02 -4.99
N ALA A 22 -2.26 -14.33 -4.50
CA ALA A 22 -1.94 -15.65 -3.94
C ALA A 22 -2.84 -15.99 -2.73
N PHE A 23 -3.10 -15.02 -1.84
CA PHE A 23 -4.03 -15.22 -0.72
C PHE A 23 -5.46 -15.47 -1.21
N GLN A 24 -5.95 -14.68 -2.16
CA GLN A 24 -7.30 -14.84 -2.73
C GLN A 24 -7.49 -16.21 -3.40
N ARG A 25 -6.49 -16.68 -4.15
CA ARG A 25 -6.48 -18.02 -4.75
C ARG A 25 -6.47 -19.12 -3.69
N THR A 26 -5.68 -18.96 -2.63
CA THR A 26 -5.61 -19.91 -1.53
C THR A 26 -6.96 -20.03 -0.80
N ILE A 27 -7.63 -18.90 -0.54
CA ILE A 27 -8.95 -18.90 0.10
C ILE A 27 -9.98 -19.60 -0.80
N ARG A 28 -9.92 -19.37 -2.11
CA ARG A 28 -10.79 -20.05 -3.07
C ARG A 28 -10.57 -21.57 -3.07
N ASP A 29 -9.32 -22.02 -3.12
CA ASP A 29 -8.95 -23.44 -3.07
C ASP A 29 -9.38 -24.11 -1.75
N ARG A 30 -9.29 -23.37 -0.63
CA ARG A 30 -9.78 -23.84 0.68
C ARG A 30 -11.30 -23.98 0.67
N ASN A 31 -12.01 -23.01 0.10
CA ASN A 31 -13.47 -23.05 0.01
C ASN A 31 -13.96 -24.14 -0.96
N SER A 32 -13.15 -24.58 -1.91
CA SER A 32 -13.44 -25.74 -2.77
C SER A 32 -13.10 -27.09 -2.12
N GLY A 33 -12.75 -27.12 -0.83
CA GLY A 33 -12.52 -28.34 -0.06
C GLY A 33 -11.06 -28.71 0.20
N SER A 34 -10.08 -27.91 -0.24
CA SER A 34 -8.67 -28.18 0.05
C SER A 34 -8.32 -27.88 1.51
N THR A 35 -7.39 -28.63 2.09
CA THR A 35 -6.83 -28.30 3.41
C THR A 35 -6.00 -27.02 3.35
N TYR A 36 -5.83 -26.34 4.49
CA TYR A 36 -4.98 -25.14 4.59
C TYR A 36 -3.55 -25.39 4.10
N HIS A 37 -2.98 -26.55 4.45
CA HIS A 37 -1.63 -26.92 4.04
C HIS A 37 -1.52 -27.00 2.52
N THR A 38 -2.40 -27.78 1.88
CA THR A 38 -2.37 -28.01 0.44
C THR A 38 -2.64 -26.74 -0.35
N ALA A 39 -3.63 -25.95 0.07
CA ALA A 39 -3.97 -24.69 -0.59
C ALA A 39 -2.82 -23.67 -0.47
N ALA A 40 -2.20 -23.55 0.71
CA ALA A 40 -1.10 -22.61 0.93
C ALA A 40 0.17 -23.01 0.17
N GLN A 41 0.50 -24.31 0.14
CA GLN A 41 1.67 -24.83 -0.56
C GLN A 41 1.60 -24.55 -2.07
N ARG A 42 0.43 -24.71 -2.70
CA ARG A 42 0.22 -24.42 -4.13
C ARG A 42 0.51 -22.96 -4.50
N GLN A 43 0.28 -22.03 -3.59
CA GLN A 43 0.45 -20.59 -3.82
C GLN A 43 1.76 -20.06 -3.21
N GLY A 44 2.62 -20.92 -2.64
CA GLY A 44 3.87 -20.52 -2.00
C GLY A 44 3.67 -19.66 -0.74
N LEU A 45 2.56 -19.85 -0.02
CA LEU A 45 2.25 -19.11 1.19
C LEU A 45 2.48 -19.97 2.45
N PRO A 46 2.90 -19.37 3.57
CA PRO A 46 2.89 -20.06 4.86
C PRO A 46 1.46 -20.36 5.29
N GLY A 47 1.15 -21.62 5.63
CA GLY A 47 -0.19 -22.04 6.06
C GLY A 47 -0.71 -21.24 7.25
N SER A 48 0.17 -20.89 8.19
CA SER A 48 -0.17 -20.04 9.35
C SER A 48 -0.62 -18.64 8.93
N SER A 49 -0.03 -18.07 7.88
CA SER A 49 -0.44 -16.75 7.36
C SER A 49 -1.83 -16.79 6.75
N VAL A 50 -2.17 -17.88 6.07
CA VAL A 50 -3.50 -18.10 5.47
C VAL A 50 -4.55 -18.26 6.57
N TRP A 51 -4.25 -19.09 7.56
CA TRP A 51 -5.13 -19.28 8.72
C TRP A 51 -5.38 -17.96 9.45
N HIS A 52 -4.33 -17.18 9.77
CA HIS A 52 -4.48 -15.88 10.43
C HIS A 52 -5.35 -14.91 9.63
N ARG A 53 -5.10 -14.76 8.33
CA ARG A 53 -5.89 -13.91 7.43
C ARG A 53 -7.36 -14.28 7.44
N GLN A 54 -7.66 -15.58 7.39
CA GLN A 54 -9.03 -16.07 7.36
C GLN A 54 -9.77 -15.90 8.71
N HIS A 55 -9.04 -15.83 9.82
CA HIS A 55 -9.59 -15.61 11.16
C HIS A 55 -9.50 -14.14 11.61
N GLY A 56 -9.50 -13.21 10.65
CA GLY A 56 -9.66 -11.79 10.92
C GLY A 56 -8.37 -11.03 11.24
N ARG A 57 -7.18 -11.63 11.14
CA ARG A 57 -5.95 -10.82 11.16
C ARG A 57 -5.85 -9.98 9.89
N LYS A 58 -5.82 -8.67 10.11
CA LYS A 58 -5.56 -7.65 9.10
C LYS A 58 -4.24 -7.89 8.37
N SER A 59 -4.17 -7.42 7.12
CA SER A 59 -2.90 -7.38 6.39
C SER A 59 -1.90 -6.45 7.10
N ARG A 60 -0.59 -6.60 6.84
CA ARG A 60 0.41 -5.70 7.44
C ARG A 60 0.18 -4.23 7.05
N ALA A 61 -0.36 -4.00 5.84
CA ALA A 61 -0.69 -2.66 5.37
C ALA A 61 -1.83 -2.05 6.18
N GLU A 62 -2.94 -2.78 6.33
CA GLU A 62 -4.09 -2.37 7.16
C GLU A 62 -3.73 -2.25 8.65
N ALA A 63 -2.95 -3.20 9.19
CA ALA A 63 -2.58 -3.23 10.59
C ALA A 63 -1.74 -2.00 10.99
N HIS A 64 -1.00 -1.41 10.04
CA HIS A 64 -0.18 -0.22 10.25
C HIS A 64 -0.77 1.04 9.62
N GLU A 65 -2.03 1.00 9.18
CA GLU A 65 -2.69 2.16 8.56
C GLU A 65 -2.73 3.36 9.53
N HIS A 66 -2.99 3.12 10.81
CA HIS A 66 -2.95 4.14 11.88
C HIS A 66 -1.58 4.80 12.08
N ARG A 67 -0.50 4.26 11.49
CA ARG A 67 0.86 4.85 11.54
C ARG A 67 1.12 5.80 10.39
N LYS A 68 0.21 5.88 9.41
CA LYS A 68 0.33 6.87 8.35
C LYS A 68 0.06 8.25 8.93
N LYS A 69 0.93 9.20 8.60
CA LYS A 69 0.77 10.61 8.98
C LYS A 69 -0.37 11.28 8.21
N LEU A 70 -0.57 10.85 6.96
CA LEU A 70 -1.60 11.35 6.07
C LEU A 70 -2.61 10.24 5.78
N SER A 71 -3.88 10.60 5.69
CA SER A 71 -4.91 9.72 5.15
C SER A 71 -4.64 9.41 3.68
N SER A 72 -5.27 8.35 3.14
CA SER A 72 -5.09 8.00 1.72
C SER A 72 -5.57 9.11 0.76
N ILE A 73 -6.50 9.97 1.21
CA ILE A 73 -6.97 11.12 0.44
C ILE A 73 -5.90 12.23 0.45
N GLU A 74 -5.36 12.54 1.63
CA GLU A 74 -4.31 13.54 1.80
C GLU A 74 -3.00 13.12 1.11
N GLU A 75 -2.61 11.85 1.14
CA GLU A 75 -1.47 11.33 0.39
C GLU A 75 -1.67 11.51 -1.13
N LYS A 76 -2.91 11.40 -1.62
CA LYS A 76 -3.22 11.61 -3.04
C LYS A 76 -3.12 13.10 -3.40
N GLU A 77 -3.68 13.97 -2.58
CA GLU A 77 -3.59 15.42 -2.75
C GLU A 77 -2.15 15.91 -2.75
N LEU A 78 -1.33 15.43 -1.79
CA LEU A 78 0.10 15.68 -1.77
C LEU A 78 0.77 15.20 -3.07
N ARG A 79 0.46 13.99 -3.54
CA ARG A 79 1.06 13.43 -4.75
C ARG A 79 0.70 14.24 -5.99
N ASP A 80 -0.56 14.63 -6.14
CA ASP A 80 -1.04 15.38 -7.30
C ASP A 80 -0.39 16.78 -7.32
N GLY A 81 -0.31 17.47 -6.18
CA GLY A 81 0.39 18.75 -6.08
C GLY A 81 1.91 18.66 -6.28
N LEU A 82 2.56 17.59 -5.79
CA LEU A 82 3.98 17.35 -6.06
C LEU A 82 4.22 17.09 -7.55
N LYS A 83 3.32 16.35 -8.21
CA LYS A 83 3.43 16.10 -9.65
C LYS A 83 3.33 17.40 -10.45
N GLU A 84 2.41 18.29 -10.07
CA GLU A 84 2.36 19.62 -10.69
C GLU A 84 3.69 20.36 -10.53
N LEU A 85 4.28 20.40 -9.33
CA LEU A 85 5.59 21.06 -9.15
C LEU A 85 6.70 20.43 -10.02
N ASP A 86 6.73 19.10 -10.13
CA ASP A 86 7.69 18.37 -10.98
C ASP A 86 7.47 18.68 -12.47
N ASP A 87 6.22 18.75 -12.92
CA ASP A 87 5.84 19.10 -14.29
C ASP A 87 6.27 20.54 -14.66
N TRP A 88 6.38 21.43 -13.67
CA TRP A 88 6.92 22.79 -13.82
C TRP A 88 8.46 22.84 -13.73
N GLY A 89 9.12 21.69 -13.61
CA GLY A 89 10.58 21.58 -13.54
C GLY A 89 11.17 21.88 -12.16
N ILE A 90 10.35 21.93 -11.11
CA ILE A 90 10.83 22.21 -9.76
C ILE A 90 11.39 20.93 -9.15
N HIS A 91 12.67 20.98 -8.73
CA HIS A 91 13.30 19.83 -8.08
C HIS A 91 12.68 19.56 -6.70
N LEU A 92 12.02 18.41 -6.58
CA LEU A 92 11.38 17.98 -5.34
C LEU A 92 12.39 17.39 -4.35
N SER A 93 12.87 18.23 -3.43
CA SER A 93 13.64 17.76 -2.29
C SER A 93 12.75 17.15 -1.20
N HIS A 94 13.32 16.29 -0.34
CA HIS A 94 12.61 15.72 0.80
C HIS A 94 12.01 16.80 1.73
N ALA A 95 12.69 17.95 1.88
CA ALA A 95 12.19 19.06 2.68
C ALA A 95 10.90 19.67 2.11
N ILE A 96 10.82 19.83 0.78
CA ILE A 96 9.62 20.33 0.10
C ILE A 96 8.46 19.35 0.29
N ILE A 97 8.72 18.05 0.13
CA ILE A 97 7.71 17.00 0.30
C ILE A 97 7.16 17.00 1.73
N VAL A 98 8.04 17.09 2.74
CA VAL A 98 7.62 17.14 4.16
C VAL A 98 6.88 18.43 4.49
N GLY A 99 7.33 19.58 3.98
CA GLY A 99 6.65 20.86 4.14
C GLY A 99 5.23 20.80 3.59
N ARG A 100 5.08 20.37 2.33
CA ARG A 100 3.76 20.26 1.69
C ARG A 100 2.85 19.25 2.38
N ALA A 101 3.40 18.16 2.91
CA ALA A 101 2.64 17.20 3.72
C ALA A 101 2.10 17.84 5.02
N ASN A 102 2.84 18.77 5.63
CA ASN A 102 2.35 19.51 6.79
C ASN A 102 1.29 20.54 6.40
N ASP A 103 1.44 21.21 5.25
CA ASP A 103 0.45 22.18 4.75
C ASP A 103 -0.92 21.50 4.55
N VAL A 104 -0.93 20.32 3.91
CA VAL A 104 -2.17 19.52 3.71
C VAL A 104 -2.83 19.16 5.04
N LEU A 105 -2.05 18.93 6.10
CA LEU A 105 -2.61 18.70 7.44
C LEU A 105 -3.18 19.98 8.04
N GLN A 106 -2.46 21.10 7.94
CA GLN A 106 -2.90 22.39 8.48
C GLN A 106 -4.18 22.90 7.82
N GLU A 107 -4.34 22.71 6.52
CA GLU A 107 -5.57 23.07 5.80
C GLU A 107 -6.80 22.28 6.29
N ARG A 108 -6.60 21.15 6.96
CA ARG A 108 -7.67 20.28 7.50
C ARG A 108 -7.87 20.46 9.00
N GLU A 109 -6.90 20.99 9.73
CA GLU A 109 -7.12 21.40 11.11
C GLU A 109 -8.04 22.63 11.12
N PRO A 110 -9.15 22.61 11.89
CA PRO A 110 -9.95 23.81 12.04
C PRO A 110 -9.06 24.89 12.65
N VAL A 111 -8.92 26.02 11.96
CA VAL A 111 -8.36 27.23 12.54
C VAL A 111 -9.18 27.52 13.80
N CYS A 112 -8.62 27.23 14.98
CA CYS A 112 -9.15 27.78 16.22
C CYS A 112 -8.99 29.30 16.10
N LEU A 113 -10.06 29.96 15.67
CA LEU A 113 -10.23 31.39 15.85
C LEU A 113 -10.31 31.62 17.37
N ALA A 114 -9.17 31.98 17.96
CA ALA A 114 -9.06 32.51 19.31
C ALA A 114 -9.43 34.00 19.32
#